data_AF-A0A1F8PFR4-F1
#
_entry.id   AF-A0A1F8PFR4-F1
#
_cell.length_a   1.000
_cell.length_b   1.000
_cell.length_c   1.000
_cell.angle_alpha   90.00
_cell.angle_beta   90.00
_cell.angle_gamma   90.00
#
_symmetry.space_group_name_H-M   'P 1'
#
loop_
_entity.id
_entity.type
_entity.pdbx_description
1 polymer ?
#
loop_
_entity_poly.entity_id
_entity_poly.type
_entity_poly.pdbx_seq_one_letter_code
_entity_poly.pdbx_strand_id
1 'polypeptide(L)' 'MSKISEKALKEVQQALADYKTICEENLGTSDSWNTYYGYAEKFVRWLKDDFTPGQKRRR' A
#
# COMPACT_ATOMS: atom_id res chain seq x y z
N MET A 1 16.58 5.72 13.25
CA MET A 1 15.45 4.81 12.95
C MET A 1 15.62 4.34 11.52
N SER A 2 15.74 3.03 11.27
CA SER A 2 15.78 2.52 9.89
C SER A 2 14.42 2.77 9.26
N LYS A 3 14.37 3.56 8.19
CA LYS A 3 13.19 3.70 7.33
C LYS A 3 13.28 2.65 6.21
N ILE A 4 12.16 2.35 5.57
CA ILE A 4 12.20 1.62 4.30
C ILE A 4 13.13 2.35 3.31
N SER A 5 13.84 1.61 2.46
CA SER A 5 14.66 2.26 1.44
C SER A 5 13.76 2.99 0.44
N GLU A 6 14.23 4.14 -0.06
CA GLU A 6 13.49 4.92 -1.06
C GLU A 6 13.17 4.11 -2.32
N LYS A 7 14.12 3.24 -2.72
CA LYS A 7 13.92 2.32 -3.85
C LYS A 7 12.76 1.37 -3.60
N ALA A 8 12.73 0.70 -2.44
CA ALA A 8 11.65 -0.23 -2.12
C ALA A 8 10.30 0.48 -1.99
N LEU A 9 10.26 1.69 -1.42
CA LEU A 9 9.05 2.48 -1.36
C LEU A 9 8.54 2.84 -2.76
N LYS A 10 9.44 3.23 -3.67
CA LYS A 10 9.10 3.56 -5.06
C LYS A 10 8.56 2.35 -5.82
N GLU A 11 9.16 1.17 -5.64
CA GLU A 11 8.68 -0.09 -6.23
C GLU A 11 7.25 -0.40 -5.78
N VAL A 12 6.96 -0.26 -4.48
CA VAL A 12 5.62 -0.49 -3.93
C VAL A 12 4.61 0.55 -4.44
N GLN A 13 5.00 1.81 -4.57
CA GLN A 13 4.14 2.86 -5.13
C GLN A 13 3.81 2.61 -6.61
N GLN A 14 4.78 2.14 -7.40
CA GLN A 14 4.55 1.76 -8.79
C GLN A 14 3.58 0.57 -8.87
N ALA A 15 3.80 -0.46 -8.05
CA ALA A 15 2.89 -1.61 -7.99
C ALA A 15 1.46 -1.21 -7.59
N LEU A 16 1.29 -0.23 -6.69
CA LEU A 16 -0.03 0.29 -6.33
C LEU A 16 -0.70 1.02 -7.51
N ALA A 17 0.06 1.76 -8.32
CA ALA A 17 -0.46 2.43 -9.50
C ALA A 17 -0.94 1.41 -10.55
N ASP A 18 -0.16 0.36 -10.80
CA ASP A 18 -0.54 -0.71 -11.72
C ASP A 18 -1.77 -1.48 -11.19
N TYR A 19 -1.82 -1.73 -9.88
CA TYR A 19 -2.94 -2.40 -9.23
C TYR A 19 -4.24 -1.59 -9.29
N LYS A 20 -4.14 -0.25 -9.29
CA LYS A 20 -5.30 0.63 -9.49
C LYS A 20 -5.98 0.34 -10.83
N THR A 21 -5.21 0.31 -11.91
CA THR A 21 -5.71 0.03 -13.26
C THR A 21 -6.37 -1.34 -13.32
N ILE A 22 -5.73 -2.36 -12.73
CA ILE A 22 -6.30 -3.73 -12.67
C ILE A 22 -7.65 -3.71 -11.93
N CYS A 23 -7.73 -3.00 -10.80
CA CYS A 23 -8.96 -2.89 -10.04
C CYS A 23 -10.06 -2.15 -10.82
N GLU A 24 -9.72 -1.07 -11.53
CA GLU A 24 -10.66 -0.32 -12.37
C GLU A 24 -11.20 -1.15 -13.54
N GLU A 25 -10.36 -2.00 -14.15
CA GLU A 25 -10.74 -2.85 -15.28
C GLU A 25 -11.55 -4.08 -14.86
N ASN A 26 -11.28 -4.65 -13.67
CA ASN A 26 -11.78 -5.97 -13.29
C ASN A 26 -12.83 -5.94 -12.17
N LEU A 27 -12.92 -4.87 -11.39
CA LEU A 27 -13.89 -4.76 -10.31
C LEU A 27 -15.11 -3.96 -10.77
N GLY A 28 -16.21 -4.67 -11.01
CA GLY A 28 -17.46 -4.07 -11.50
C GLY A 28 -18.26 -3.29 -10.45
N THR A 29 -17.84 -3.26 -9.17
CA THR A 29 -18.54 -2.53 -8.11
C THR A 29 -17.61 -1.63 -7.30
N SER A 30 -18.15 -0.49 -6.85
CA SER A 30 -17.47 0.45 -5.96
C SER A 30 -17.03 -0.19 -4.64
N ASP A 31 -17.78 -1.16 -4.13
CA ASP A 31 -17.49 -1.83 -2.86
C ASP A 31 -16.29 -2.77 -2.97
N SER A 32 -16.21 -3.52 -4.07
CA SER A 32 -15.03 -4.35 -4.37
C SER A 32 -13.81 -3.46 -4.55
N TRP A 33 -13.94 -2.36 -5.29
CA TRP A 33 -12.85 -1.40 -5.49
C TRP A 33 -12.35 -0.82 -4.17
N ASN A 34 -13.25 -0.32 -3.33
CA ASN A 34 -12.91 0.23 -2.00
C ASN A 34 -12.25 -0.81 -1.09
N THR A 35 -12.65 -2.07 -1.20
CA THR A 35 -12.05 -3.16 -0.44
C THR A 35 -10.64 -3.44 -0.93
N TYR A 36 -10.48 -3.79 -2.20
CA TYR A 36 -9.21 -4.26 -2.73
C TYR A 36 -8.19 -3.13 -2.90
N TYR A 37 -8.57 -2.05 -3.59
CA TYR A 37 -7.69 -0.92 -3.79
C TYR A 37 -7.53 -0.09 -2.51
N GLY A 38 -8.62 0.19 -1.80
CA GLY A 38 -8.58 1.03 -0.60
C GLY A 38 -7.74 0.44 0.54
N TYR A 39 -7.71 -0.88 0.73
CA TYR A 39 -6.78 -1.49 1.69
C TYR A 39 -5.32 -1.46 1.22
N ALA A 40 -5.07 -1.67 -0.07
CA ALA A 40 -3.73 -1.56 -0.63
C ALA A 40 -3.18 -0.12 -0.49
N GLU A 41 -3.98 0.90 -0.77
CA GLU A 41 -3.62 2.31 -0.59
C GLU A 41 -3.27 2.63 0.87
N LYS A 42 -4.11 2.19 1.82
CA LYS A 42 -3.85 2.36 3.26
C LYS A 42 -2.55 1.69 3.69
N PHE A 43 -2.26 0.50 3.16
CA PHE A 43 -1.00 -0.20 3.45
C PHE A 43 0.22 0.60 2.98
N VAL A 44 0.19 1.14 1.75
CA VAL A 44 1.31 1.94 1.22
C VAL A 44 1.49 3.24 2.00
N ARG A 45 0.40 3.89 2.40
CA ARG A 45 0.45 5.06 3.28
C ARG A 45 1.10 4.74 4.63
N TRP A 46 0.68 3.64 5.26
CA TRP A 46 1.31 3.16 6.49
C TRP A 46 2.81 2.87 6.27
N LEU A 47 3.17 2.24 5.16
CA LEU A 47 4.56 1.91 4.83
C LEU A 47 5.45 3.16 4.69
N LYS A 48 4.88 4.26 4.18
CA LYS A 48 5.57 5.54 3.97
C LYS A 48 5.76 6.32 5.27
N ASP A 49 4.71 6.43 6.08
CA ASP A 49 4.64 7.44 7.15
C ASP A 49 4.76 6.83 8.55
N ASP A 50 4.21 5.64 8.78
CA ASP A 50 4.05 5.05 10.12
C ASP A 50 4.90 3.79 10.34
N PHE A 51 5.39 3.16 9.27
CA PHE A 51 6.16 1.94 9.37
C PHE A 51 7.60 2.20 9.81
N THR A 52 7.96 1.67 10.97
CA THR A 52 9.33 1.64 11.45
C THR A 52 9.81 0.18 11.52
N PRO A 53 10.72 -0.23 10.61
CA PRO A 53 11.39 -1.54 10.66
C PRO A 53 11.92 -1.89 12.05
N GLY A 54 11.60 -3.10 12.52
CA GLY A 54 12.08 -3.62 13.80
C GLY A 54 11.35 -3.10 15.04
N GLN A 55 10.31 -2.27 14.90
CA GLN A 55 9.47 -1.87 16.03
C GLN A 55 8.64 -3.08 16.51
N LYS A 56 9.08 -3.72 17.60
CA LYS A 56 8.25 -4.70 18.30
C LYS A 56 7.03 -3.99 18.86
N ARG A 57 5.84 -4.58 18.64
CA ARG A 57 4.60 -4.15 19.28
C ARG A 57 4.85 -4.16 20.80
N ARG A 58 4.83 -2.99 21.44
CA ARG A 58 4.94 -2.93 22.90
C ARG A 58 3.76 -3.71 23.47
N ARG A 59 4.07 -4.81 24.16
CA ARG A 59 3.11 -5.61 24.91
C ARG A 59 2.68 -4.84 26.15
#